data_AF-A0A8J2JP46-F1
#
_entry.id   AF-A0A8J2JP46-F1
#
_cell.length_a   1.000
_cell.length_b   1.000
_cell.length_c   1.000
_cell.angle_alpha   90.00
_cell.angle_beta   90.00
_cell.angle_gamma   90.00
#
_symmetry.space_group_name_H-M   'P 1'
#
loop_
_entity.id
_entity.type
_entity.pdbx_description
1 polymer ?
#
loop_
_entity_poly.entity_id
_entity_poly.type
_entity_poly.pdbx_seq_one_letter_code
_entity_poly.pdbx_strand_id
1 'polypeptide(L)' 'ERFTWEGRSNKRIQAYLLCVLDYEFFVLNNAFVVHRPGIKPVDDAFVGSTLVHETLNKLNSTIIPELTALYGYKNSCYV' A
#
# COMPACT_ATOMS: atom_id res chain seq x y z
N GLU A 1 -3.34 -10.90 10.19
CA GLU A 1 -3.05 -9.84 9.19
C GLU A 1 -3.41 -10.38 7.79
N ARG A 2 -4.12 -9.63 6.92
CA ARG A 2 -4.63 -10.16 5.62
C ARG A 2 -3.56 -10.18 4.51
N PHE A 3 -2.47 -9.44 4.72
CA PHE A 3 -1.26 -9.41 3.91
C PHE A 3 -0.09 -9.83 4.78
N THR A 4 0.81 -10.61 4.22
CA THR A 4 2.08 -10.92 4.88
C THR A 4 3.08 -9.80 4.60
N TRP A 5 4.03 -9.61 5.51
CA TRP A 5 5.09 -8.61 5.34
C TRP A 5 5.93 -8.87 4.09
N GLU A 6 6.09 -10.15 3.74
CA GLU A 6 6.92 -10.67 2.67
C GLU A 6 6.42 -10.23 1.29
N GLY A 7 5.10 -10.08 1.09
CA GLY A 7 4.52 -9.59 -0.16
C GLY A 7 4.66 -8.07 -0.37
N ARG A 8 5.18 -7.34 0.63
CA ARG A 8 5.50 -5.88 0.61
C ARG A 8 4.37 -4.93 0.15
N SER A 9 3.11 -5.37 0.14
CA SER A 9 1.95 -4.55 -0.29
C SER A 9 1.12 -3.98 0.85
N ASN A 10 1.44 -4.31 2.11
CA ASN A 10 0.71 -3.82 3.28
C ASN A 10 0.59 -2.29 3.35
N LYS A 11 1.69 -1.58 3.07
CA LYS A 11 1.73 -0.10 3.10
C LYS A 11 0.91 0.56 1.97
N ARG A 12 0.80 -0.11 0.81
CA ARG A 12 0.01 0.40 -0.33
C ARG A 12 -1.47 0.49 0.03
N ILE A 13 -1.98 -0.55 0.67
CA ILE A 13 -3.40 -0.64 1.07
C ILE A 13 -3.71 0.36 2.18
N GLN A 14 -2.80 0.50 3.14
CA GLN A 14 -2.93 1.51 4.19
C GLN A 14 -3.02 2.92 3.59
N ALA A 15 -2.16 3.24 2.62
CA ALA A 15 -2.20 4.53 1.92
C ALA A 15 -3.50 4.73 1.13
N TYR A 16 -3.95 3.71 0.39
CA TYR A 16 -5.22 3.76 -0.35
C TYR A 16 -6.42 3.99 0.58
N LEU A 17 -6.48 3.27 1.70
CA LEU A 17 -7.54 3.42 2.69
C LEU A 17 -7.58 4.84 3.26
N LEU A 18 -6.42 5.41 3.64
CA LEU A 18 -6.35 6.79 4.10
C LEU A 18 -6.86 7.79 3.04
N CYS A 19 -6.54 7.55 1.76
CA CYS A 19 -7.03 8.37 0.67
C CYS A 19 -8.56 8.31 0.50
N VAL A 20 -9.14 7.10 0.51
CA VAL A 20 -10.59 6.90 0.34
C VAL A 20 -11.37 7.46 1.54
N LEU A 21 -10.79 7.39 2.74
CA LEU A 21 -11.35 7.98 3.97
C LEU A 21 -11.11 9.49 4.11
N ASP A 22 -10.59 10.15 3.07
CA ASP A 22 -10.38 11.61 3.02
C ASP A 22 -9.44 12.15 4.12
N TYR A 23 -8.42 11.36 4.50
CA TYR A 23 -7.41 11.83 5.44
C TYR A 23 -6.56 12.94 4.81
N GLU A 24 -6.32 14.00 5.58
CA GLU A 24 -5.40 15.06 5.23
C GLU A 24 -3.96 14.66 5.57
N PHE A 25 -3.07 14.75 4.59
CA PHE A 25 -1.65 14.46 4.78
C PHE A 25 -0.87 15.75 4.99
N PHE A 26 -0.32 15.91 6.20
CA PHE A 26 0.57 17.02 6.52
C PHE A 26 2.02 16.63 6.25
N VAL A 27 2.69 17.36 5.35
CA VAL A 27 4.14 17.24 5.15
C VAL A 27 4.83 18.13 6.18
N LEU A 28 5.58 17.51 7.09
CA LEU A 28 6.41 18.24 8.03
C LEU A 28 7.59 18.88 7.29
N ASN A 29 7.67 20.20 7.32
CA ASN A 29 8.83 20.96 6.83
C ASN A 29 9.79 21.24 8.01
N ASN A 30 11.10 21.22 7.77
CA ASN A 30 12.17 21.40 8.76
C ASN A 30 12.23 20.37 9.91
N ALA A 31 11.63 19.18 9.71
CA ALA A 31 11.81 18.05 10.62
C ALA A 31 13.04 17.23 10.20
N PHE A 32 13.81 16.73 11.18
CA PHE A 32 14.86 15.74 10.94
C PHE A 32 14.41 14.37 11.47
N VAL A 33 14.62 13.32 10.68
CA VAL A 33 14.30 11.96 11.10
C VAL A 33 15.47 11.43 11.93
N VAL A 34 15.21 11.04 13.18
CA VAL A 34 16.24 10.51 14.11
C VAL A 34 16.72 9.13 13.68
N HIS A 35 15.89 8.38 12.94
CA HIS A 35 16.27 7.13 12.28
C HIS A 35 16.61 7.39 10.81
N ARG A 36 17.63 6.71 10.28
CA ARG A 36 17.88 6.70 8.83
C ARG A 36 16.83 5.81 8.16
N PRO A 37 15.91 6.34 7.33
CA PRO A 37 15.01 5.49 6.56
C PRO A 37 15.84 4.58 5.65
N GLY A 38 15.66 3.28 5.79
CA GLY A 38 16.21 2.30 4.87
C GLY A 38 15.48 2.38 3.54
N ILE A 39 16.13 2.91 2.50
CA ILE A 39 15.61 2.81 1.13
C ILE A 39 15.83 1.37 0.69
N LYS A 40 14.74 0.64 0.45
CA LYS A 40 14.83 -0.71 -0.11
C LYS A 40 15.13 -0.59 -1.61
N PRO A 41 16.27 -1.09 -2.10
CA PRO A 41 16.51 -1.13 -3.53
C PRO A 41 15.46 -2.02 -4.21
N VAL A 42 15.17 -1.71 -5.47
CA VAL A 42 14.35 -2.58 -6.31
C VAL A 42 15.13 -3.88 -6.52
N ASP A 43 14.44 -4.99 -6.30
CA ASP A 43 14.95 -6.35 -6.49
C ASP A 43 14.07 -7.01 -7.54
N ASP A 44 14.56 -7.07 -8.77
CA ASP A 44 13.78 -7.55 -9.92
C ASP A 44 13.35 -9.01 -9.77
N ALA A 45 14.19 -9.84 -9.13
CA ALA A 45 13.86 -11.23 -8.83
C ALA A 45 12.69 -11.31 -7.84
N PHE A 46 12.67 -10.41 -6.85
CA PHE A 46 11.54 -10.30 -5.94
C PHE A 46 10.27 -9.78 -6.64
N VAL A 47 10.39 -8.76 -7.49
CA VAL A 47 9.24 -8.19 -8.23
C VAL A 47 8.56 -9.24 -9.10
N GLY A 48 9.34 -10.10 -9.76
CA GLY A 48 8.84 -11.21 -10.58
C GLY A 48 8.40 -12.44 -9.79
N SER A 49 8.50 -12.44 -8.46
CA SER A 49 8.23 -13.64 -7.66
C SER A 49 6.75 -14.02 -7.62
N THR A 50 6.47 -15.31 -7.44
CA THR A 50 5.11 -15.85 -7.30
C THR A 50 4.37 -15.21 -6.12
N LEU A 51 5.07 -14.98 -5.01
CA LEU A 51 4.52 -14.33 -3.83
C LEU A 51 3.96 -12.93 -4.12
N VAL A 52 4.69 -12.13 -4.91
CA VAL A 52 4.22 -10.79 -5.31
C VAL A 52 2.99 -10.91 -6.19
N HIS A 53 2.99 -11.85 -7.16
CA HIS A 53 1.83 -12.11 -8.01
C HIS A 53 0.59 -12.54 -7.21
N GLU A 54 0.72 -13.50 -6.32
CA GLU A 54 -0.38 -13.96 -5.45
C GLU A 54 -0.92 -12.82 -4.58
N THR A 55 0.00 -12.00 -4.05
CA THR A 55 -0.35 -10.83 -3.25
C THR A 55 -1.16 -9.81 -4.07
N LEU A 56 -0.73 -9.51 -5.30
CA LEU A 56 -1.43 -8.60 -6.20
C LEU A 56 -2.77 -9.17 -6.67
N ASN A 57 -2.84 -10.48 -6.94
CA ASN A 57 -4.08 -11.15 -7.29
C ASN A 57 -5.10 -11.05 -6.15
N LYS A 58 -4.69 -11.34 -4.90
CA LYS A 58 -5.57 -11.18 -3.73
C LYS A 58 -6.00 -9.73 -3.50
N LEU A 59 -5.09 -8.79 -3.72
CA LEU A 59 -5.36 -7.36 -3.62
C LEU A 59 -6.47 -6.93 -4.58
N ASN A 60 -6.33 -7.26 -5.86
CA ASN A 60 -7.25 -6.85 -6.91
C ASN A 60 -8.59 -7.62 -6.89
N SER A 61 -8.55 -8.91 -6.59
CA SER A 61 -9.76 -9.76 -6.63
C SER A 61 -10.62 -9.69 -5.38
N THR A 62 -10.04 -9.40 -4.22
CA THR A 62 -10.73 -9.49 -2.93
C THR A 62 -10.74 -8.14 -2.21
N ILE A 63 -9.55 -7.55 -2.02
CA ILE A 63 -9.39 -6.46 -1.05
C ILE A 63 -9.90 -5.13 -1.61
N ILE A 64 -9.54 -4.77 -2.84
CA ILE A 64 -10.04 -3.53 -3.48
C ILE A 64 -11.59 -3.58 -3.61
N PRO A 65 -12.21 -4.68 -4.09
CA PRO A 65 -13.67 -4.77 -4.12
C PRO A 65 -14.33 -4.62 -2.74
N GLU A 66 -13.79 -5.27 -1.71
CA GLU A 66 -14.30 -5.13 -0.34
C GLU A 66 -14.17 -3.69 0.18
N LEU A 67 -13.02 -3.06 0.00
CA LEU A 67 -12.80 -1.66 0.41
C LEU A 67 -13.73 -0.71 -0.36
N THR A 68 -13.95 -0.97 -1.65
CA THR A 68 -14.89 -0.21 -2.48
C THR A 68 -16.33 -0.38 -2.00
N ALA A 69 -16.72 -1.59 -1.59
CA ALA A 69 -18.05 -1.85 -1.06
C ALA A 69 -18.28 -1.19 0.31
N LEU A 70 -17.24 -1.08 1.14
CA LEU A 70 -17.32 -0.49 2.49
C LEU A 70 -17.22 1.04 2.48
N TYR A 71 -16.34 1.61 1.67
CA TYR A 71 -15.95 3.02 1.75
C TYR A 71 -16.23 3.80 0.45
N GLY A 72 -16.70 3.12 -0.60
CA GLY A 72 -16.92 3.71 -1.91
C GLY A 72 -15.64 3.80 -2.75
N TYR A 73 -15.80 4.35 -3.95
CA TYR A 73 -14.71 4.57 -4.90
C TYR A 73 -14.45 6.06 -5.09
N LYS A 74 -13.18 6.46 -5.13
CA LYS A 74 -12.75 7.84 -5.36
C LYS A 74 -11.72 7.85 -6.50
N ASN A 75 -12.05 8.54 -7.60
CA ASN A 75 -11.23 8.57 -8.82
C ASN A 75 -9.79 9.04 -8.59
N SER A 76 -9.52 9.82 -7.54
CA SER A 76 -8.19 10.34 -7.22
C SER A 76 -7.34 9.40 -6.34
N CYS A 77 -7.88 8.24 -5.92
CA CYS A 77 -7.19 7.29 -5.05
C CYS A 77 -6.75 6.05 -5.82
N TYR A 78 -5.48 5.67 -5.65
CA TYR A 78 -4.85 4.55 -6.36
C TYR A 78 -4.05 3.66 -5.39
N VAL A 79 -3.84 2.40 -5.80
CA VAL A 79 -3.13 1.35 -5.06
C VAL A 79 -1.75 1.09 -5.65
#